data_AF-A0AA38KQR6-F1
#
_entry.id   AF-A0AA38KQR6-F1
#
_cell.length_a   1.000
_cell.length_b   1.000
_cell.length_c   1.000
_cell.angle_alpha   90.00
_cell.angle_beta   90.00
_cell.angle_gamma   90.00
#
_symmetry.space_group_name_H-M   'P 1'
#
loop_
_entity.id
_entity.type
_entity.pdbx_description
1 polymer ?
#
loop_
_entity_poly.entity_id
_entity_poly.type
_entity_poly.pdbx_seq_one_letter_code
_entity_poly.pdbx_strand_id
1 'polypeptide(L)' 'ACNDVVKKPKLDQHRNRCHSGFDCIDCSKTFKTPAEYKSHTSCISEAEKYEKTLYKGPK' A
#
# COMPACT_ATOMS: atom_id res chain seq x y z
N ALA A 1 -0.07 -4.21 18.03
CA ALA A 1 0.38 -3.80 16.69
C ALA A 1 1.34 -4.86 16.17
N CYS A 2 1.16 -5.32 14.94
CA CYS A 2 2.06 -6.30 14.33
C CYS A 2 2.99 -5.56 13.38
N ASN A 3 4.30 -5.63 13.63
CA ASN A 3 5.34 -5.02 12.79
C ASN A 3 5.90 -6.05 11.80
N ASP A 4 5.03 -6.91 11.27
CA ASP A 4 5.41 -7.97 10.34
C ASP A 4 5.43 -7.47 8.90
N VAL A 5 6.42 -7.91 8.14
CA VAL A 5 6.49 -7.69 6.70
C VAL A 5 5.96 -8.93 5.99
N VAL A 6 4.72 -8.87 5.54
CA VAL A 6 4.05 -9.98 4.86
C VAL A 6 4.03 -9.79 3.35
N LYS A 7 4.28 -10.89 2.61
CA LYS A 7 4.04 -10.92 1.16
C LYS A 7 2.54 -10.79 0.90
N LYS A 8 2.18 -10.06 -0.14
CA LYS A 8 0.80 -9.83 -0.60
C LYS A 8 -0.12 -11.07 -0.64
N PRO A 9 0.29 -12.22 -1.20
CA PRO A 9 -0.54 -13.43 -1.18
C PRO A 9 -0.83 -13.99 0.23
N LYS A 10 0.00 -13.66 1.23
CA LYS A 10 -0.21 -14.09 2.63
C LYS A 10 -0.88 -13.03 3.50
N LEU A 11 -1.17 -11.86 2.94
CA LEU A 11 -1.72 -10.73 3.68
C LEU A 11 -3.17 -11.02 4.14
N ASP A 12 -3.95 -11.76 3.35
CA ASP A 12 -5.30 -12.20 3.72
C ASP A 12 -5.28 -13.13 4.94
N GLN A 13 -4.35 -14.10 4.96
CA GLN A 13 -4.12 -14.96 6.13
C GLN A 13 -3.71 -14.14 7.36
N HIS A 14 -2.83 -13.16 7.20
CA HIS A 14 -2.38 -12.31 8.30
C HIS A 14 -3.51 -11.41 8.85
N ARG A 15 -4.36 -10.88 7.97
CA ARG A 15 -5.54 -10.06 8.33
C ARG A 15 -6.44 -10.81 9.31
N ASN A 16 -6.66 -12.11 9.11
CA ASN A 16 -7.48 -12.95 9.99
C ASN A 16 -6.92 -13.07 11.41
N ARG A 17 -5.64 -12.76 11.64
CA ARG A 17 -5.01 -12.78 12.96
C ARG A 17 -4.87 -11.37 13.55
N CYS A 18 -4.48 -10.39 12.73
CA CYS A 18 -4.08 -9.07 13.22
C CYS A 18 -5.20 -8.03 13.17
N HIS A 19 -6.18 -8.21 12.27
CA HIS A 19 -7.31 -7.30 12.06
C HIS A 19 -6.94 -5.80 11.90
N SER A 20 -5.68 -5.50 11.56
CA SER A 20 -5.17 -4.13 11.43
C SER A 20 -5.17 -3.65 9.97
N GLY A 21 -4.88 -2.36 9.81
CA GLY A 21 -4.50 -1.78 8.53
C GLY A 21 -3.13 -2.30 8.06
N PHE A 22 -2.86 -2.14 6.77
CA PHE A 22 -1.60 -2.51 6.14
C PHE A 22 -1.03 -1.34 5.36
N ASP A 23 0.28 -1.17 5.41
CA ASP A 23 0.97 -0.14 4.64
C ASP A 23 1.78 -0.78 3.52
N CYS A 24 1.64 -0.27 2.30
CA CYS A 24 2.53 -0.64 1.22
C CYS A 24 3.90 -0.02 1.47
N ILE A 25 4.96 -0.83 1.53
CA ILE A 25 6.32 -0.33 1.73
C ILE A 25 6.81 0.45 0.50
N ASP A 26 6.39 0.04 -0.71
CA ASP A 26 6.83 0.65 -1.96
C ASP A 26 6.21 2.04 -2.22
N CYS A 27 4.95 2.24 -1.84
CA CYS A 27 4.24 3.52 -2.08
C CYS A 27 3.80 4.26 -0.81
N SER A 28 4.07 3.70 0.37
CA SER A 28 3.65 4.23 1.68
C SER A 28 2.14 4.49 1.80
N LYS A 29 1.32 3.77 1.01
CA LYS A 29 -0.14 3.87 1.07
C LYS A 29 -0.70 2.94 2.14
N THR A 30 -1.51 3.48 3.05
CA THR A 30 -2.23 2.74 4.07
C THR A 30 -3.55 2.20 3.51
N PHE A 31 -3.82 0.92 3.74
CA PHE A 31 -5.04 0.21 3.39
C PHE A 31 -5.79 -0.20 4.64
N LYS A 32 -7.06 0.19 4.73
CA LYS A 32 -7.91 -0.16 5.88
C LYS A 32 -8.76 -1.38 5.59
N THR A 33 -9.06 -1.66 4.33
CA THR A 33 -9.96 -2.75 3.93
C THR A 33 -9.28 -3.80 3.06
N PRO A 34 -9.82 -5.04 3.00
CA PRO A 34 -9.30 -6.08 2.12
C PRO A 34 -9.39 -5.75 0.65
N ALA A 35 -10.45 -5.05 0.25
CA ALA A 35 -10.64 -4.63 -1.13
C ALA A 35 -9.51 -3.70 -1.61
N GLU A 36 -9.06 -2.78 -0.75
CA GLU A 36 -8.03 -1.80 -1.14
C GLU A 36 -6.67 -2.42 -1.43
N TYR A 37 -6.16 -3.29 -0.54
CA TYR A 37 -4.85 -3.92 -0.76
C TYR A 37 -4.89 -5.04 -1.80
N LYS A 38 -6.05 -5.67 -2.02
CA LYS A 38 -6.23 -6.70 -3.08
C LYS A 38 -6.25 -6.06 -4.46
N SER A 39 -6.92 -4.92 -4.60
CA SER A 39 -6.97 -4.16 -5.86
C SER A 39 -5.69 -3.37 -6.12
N HIS A 40 -4.84 -3.19 -5.11
CA HIS A 40 -3.52 -2.64 -5.32
C HIS A 40 -2.67 -3.65 -6.10
N THR A 41 -2.42 -3.45 -7.39
CA THR A 41 -1.54 -4.30 -8.20
C THR A 41 -0.35 -3.54 -8.76
N SER A 42 -0.49 -2.22 -8.86
CA SER A 42 0.55 -1.28 -9.27
C SER A 42 0.82 -0.30 -8.13
N CYS A 43 2.11 -0.09 -7.81
CA CYS A 43 2.54 0.96 -6.89
C CYS A 43 2.75 2.28 -7.64
N ILE A 44 3.37 3.27 -6.99
CA ILE A 44 3.83 4.49 -7.65
C ILE A 44 4.73 4.15 -8.83
N SER A 45 4.55 4.87 -9.94
CA SER A 45 5.49 4.80 -11.04
C SER A 45 6.79 5.51 -10.67
N GLU A 46 7.88 5.20 -11.36
CA GLU A 46 9.18 5.83 -11.13
C GLU A 46 9.09 7.37 -11.18
N ALA A 47 8.29 7.92 -12.10
CA ALA A 47 8.00 9.36 -12.19
C ALA A 47 7.38 9.93 -10.89
N GLU A 48 6.39 9.27 -10.30
CA GLU A 48 5.73 9.73 -9.06
C GLU A 48 6.66 9.67 -7.84
N LYS A 49 7.69 8.81 -7.87
CA LYS A 49 8.73 8.77 -6.83
C LYS A 49 9.67 9.99 -6.92
N TYR A 50 10.03 10.41 -8.14
CA TYR A 50 10.95 11.53 -8.38
C TYR A 50 10.25 12.90 -8.34
N GLU A 51 8.96 12.99 -8.69
CA GLU A 51 8.24 14.26 -8.87
C GLU A 51 7.50 14.78 -7.63
N LYS A 52 7.81 14.28 -6.43
CA LYS A 52 7.17 14.75 -5.17
C LYS A 52 7.31 16.26 -4.90
N THR A 53 8.15 17.00 -5.63
CA THR A 53 8.31 18.46 -5.46
C THR A 53 7.66 19.31 -6.56
N LEU A 54 7.18 18.75 -7.68
CA LEU A 54 6.83 19.57 -8.86
C LEU A 54 5.51 19.22 -9.60
N TYR A 55 4.71 18.24 -9.17
CA TYR A 55 3.46 17.93 -9.87
C TYR A 55 2.27 18.81 -9.39
N LYS A 56 2.03 19.92 -10.08
CA LYS A 56 0.72 20.61 -10.11
C LYS A 56 -0.05 20.07 -11.33
N GLY A 57 -1.12 19.31 -11.10
CA GLY A 57 -2.00 18.82 -12.17
C GLY A 57 -2.55 19.98 -13.03
N PRO A 58 -2.95 19.71 -14.29
CA PRO A 58 -3.48 20.75 -15.17
C PRO A 58 -4.75 21.36 -14.56
N LYS A 59 -4.83 22.70 -14.61
CA LYS A 59 -6.02 23.49 -14.28
C LYS A 59 -7.15 23.21 -15.26
#